data_AF-A0A7S9LT30-F1
#
_entry.id   AF-A0A7S9LT30-F1
#
_cell.length_a   1.000
_cell.length_b   1.000
_cell.length_c   1.000
_cell.angle_alpha   90.00
_cell.angle_beta   90.00
_cell.angle_gamma   90.00
#
_symmetry.space_group_name_H-M   'P 1'
#
loop_
_entity.id
_entity.type
_entity.pdbx_description
1 polymer ?
#
loop_
_entity_poly.entity_id
_entity_poly.type
_entity_poly.pdbx_seq_one_letter_code
_entity_poly.pdbx_strand_id
1 'polypeptide(L)'
;MTTSPRNFNQLSKGKTPAPFSLRLTFEERAKLEAAANGVPLGAYIKAVLFDQELPKVRRRNTRPVEDHAVLGRVLARLGQSRLSSNLNQLARAVNTGTLPVHPEVEEDIRQACADIQAMRAELLQALGKAAGPS
;
A
#
# COMPACT_ATOMS: atom_id res chain seq x y z
N MET A 1 -21.57 13.18 -40.30
CA MET A 1 -20.20 13.01 -39.77
C MET A 1 -19.43 14.28 -40.07
N THR A 2 -19.26 15.15 -39.08
CA THR A 2 -18.61 16.47 -39.23
C THR A 2 -17.41 16.54 -38.28
N THR A 3 -16.23 16.21 -38.80
CA THR A 3 -14.97 16.34 -38.06
C THR A 3 -14.46 17.76 -38.23
N SER A 4 -14.71 18.62 -37.24
CA SER A 4 -14.12 19.96 -37.15
C SER A 4 -12.62 19.81 -36.83
N PRO A 5 -11.69 20.29 -37.66
CA PRO A 5 -10.28 20.27 -37.31
C PRO A 5 -10.04 21.38 -36.28
N ARG A 6 -9.91 21.00 -35.01
CA ARG A 6 -9.42 21.91 -33.97
C ARG A 6 -7.98 22.30 -34.33
N ASN A 7 -7.81 23.49 -34.87
CA ASN A 7 -6.51 24.12 -35.13
C ASN A 7 -5.79 24.46 -33.81
N PHE A 8 -5.21 23.45 -33.16
CA PHE A 8 -4.32 23.64 -32.00
C PHE A 8 -3.06 24.46 -32.36
N ASN A 9 -2.66 24.46 -33.65
CA ASN A 9 -1.45 25.14 -34.12
C ASN A 9 -1.61 26.63 -34.48
N GLN A 10 -2.82 27.21 -34.39
CA GLN A 10 -3.02 28.63 -34.73
C GLN A 10 -2.70 29.60 -33.57
N LEU A 11 -2.56 29.12 -32.33
CA LEU A 11 -2.28 29.95 -31.15
C LEU A 11 -0.78 30.21 -30.87
N SER A 12 0.14 29.65 -31.66
CA SER A 12 1.59 29.75 -31.38
C SER A 12 2.34 30.88 -32.11
N LYS A 13 1.64 31.79 -32.81
CA LYS A 13 2.25 32.87 -33.60
C LYS A 13 2.67 34.12 -32.79
N GLY A 14 3.04 33.96 -31.52
CA GLY A 14 3.72 34.98 -30.73
C GLY A 14 5.07 34.45 -30.26
N LYS A 15 6.15 35.25 -30.34
CA LYS A 15 7.43 34.89 -29.72
C LYS A 15 7.22 34.82 -28.21
N THR A 16 7.00 33.65 -27.65
CA THR A 16 7.02 33.47 -26.19
C THR A 16 8.40 33.89 -25.68
N PRO A 17 8.48 34.69 -24.60
CA PRO A 17 9.78 35.02 -24.01
C PRO A 17 10.49 33.72 -23.64
N ALA A 18 11.81 33.71 -23.85
CA ALA A 18 12.64 32.56 -23.47
C ALA A 18 12.45 32.24 -21.97
N PRO A 19 12.46 30.95 -21.57
CA PRO A 19 12.35 30.58 -20.17
C PRO A 19 13.41 31.27 -19.30
N PHE A 20 13.01 31.68 -18.10
CA PHE A 20 13.94 32.23 -17.12
C PHE A 20 14.92 31.13 -16.66
N SER A 21 16.21 31.35 -16.88
CA SER A 21 17.27 30.44 -16.47
C SER A 21 17.91 30.94 -15.18
N LEU A 22 17.83 30.13 -14.11
CA LEU A 22 18.45 30.41 -12.83
C LEU A 22 19.67 29.50 -12.64
N ARG A 23 20.84 30.09 -12.38
CA ARG A 23 22.03 29.32 -11.99
C ARG A 23 21.94 29.00 -10.50
N LEU A 24 22.14 27.73 -10.17
CA LEU A 24 22.15 27.24 -8.80
C LEU A 24 23.45 26.49 -8.56
N THR A 25 24.08 26.71 -7.42
CA THR A 25 25.10 25.80 -6.90
C THR A 25 24.49 24.45 -6.56
N PHE A 26 25.33 23.43 -6.37
CA PHE A 26 24.88 22.10 -5.95
C PHE A 26 24.07 22.15 -4.65
N GLU A 27 24.55 22.91 -3.66
CA GLU A 27 23.89 23.02 -2.35
C GLU A 27 22.53 23.71 -2.43
N GLU A 28 22.42 24.80 -3.20
CA GLU A 28 21.15 25.51 -3.40
C GLU A 28 20.14 24.61 -4.12
N ARG A 29 20.58 23.88 -5.16
CA ARG A 29 19.73 22.94 -5.88
C ARG A 29 19.25 21.82 -4.96
N ALA A 30 20.13 21.25 -4.13
CA ALA A 30 19.78 20.20 -3.18
C ALA A 30 18.76 20.69 -2.13
N LYS A 31 18.93 21.90 -1.60
CA LYS A 31 17.95 22.52 -0.67
C LYS A 31 16.58 22.67 -1.31
N LEU A 32 16.52 23.14 -2.57
CA LEU A 32 15.26 23.30 -3.28
C LEU A 32 14.62 21.96 -3.64
N GLU A 33 15.40 20.93 -4.01
CA GLU A 33 14.87 19.60 -4.29
C GLU A 33 14.30 18.94 -3.02
N ALA A 34 14.96 19.12 -1.87
CA ALA A 34 14.47 18.65 -0.58
C ALA A 34 13.16 19.37 -0.20
N ALA A 35 13.11 20.70 -0.35
CA ALA A 35 11.93 21.50 -0.04
C ALA A 35 10.76 21.24 -1.01
N ALA A 36 11.06 20.96 -2.28
CA ALA A 36 10.06 20.55 -3.28
C ALA A 36 9.41 19.21 -2.94
N ASN A 37 10.10 18.36 -2.18
CA ASN A 37 9.53 17.17 -1.54
C ASN A 37 8.76 16.25 -2.53
N GLY A 38 9.31 16.08 -3.74
CA GLY A 38 8.73 15.27 -4.82
C GLY A 38 7.85 16.02 -5.83
N VAL A 39 7.61 17.32 -5.64
CA VAL A 39 7.04 18.20 -6.68
C VAL A 39 8.13 18.52 -7.72
N PRO A 40 7.81 18.62 -9.02
CA PRO A 40 8.75 19.11 -10.02
C PRO A 40 9.33 20.49 -9.62
N LEU A 41 10.66 20.60 -9.61
CA LEU A 41 11.38 21.77 -9.10
C LEU A 41 10.87 23.10 -9.67
N GLY A 42 10.59 23.16 -10.98
CA GLY A 42 10.05 24.37 -11.61
C GLY A 42 8.62 24.73 -11.17
N ALA A 43 7.78 23.74 -10.82
CA ALA A 43 6.46 23.99 -10.26
C ALA A 43 6.58 24.48 -8.81
N TYR A 44 7.50 23.89 -8.03
CA TYR A 44 7.80 24.33 -6.67
C TYR A 44 8.31 25.77 -6.62
N ILE A 45 9.29 26.11 -7.46
CA ILE A 45 9.85 27.47 -7.52
C ILE A 45 8.77 28.50 -7.90
N LYS A 46 7.92 28.21 -8.88
CA LYS A 46 6.81 29.11 -9.24
C LYS A 46 5.81 29.29 -8.10
N ALA A 47 5.46 28.22 -7.40
CA ALA A 47 4.54 28.28 -6.29
C ALA A 47 5.07 29.17 -5.16
N VAL A 48 6.35 29.05 -4.82
CA VAL A 48 7.01 29.92 -3.83
C VAL A 48 7.08 31.37 -4.31
N LEU A 49 7.45 31.62 -5.57
CA LEU A 49 7.61 32.98 -6.11
C LEU A 49 6.30 33.77 -6.24
N PHE A 50 5.19 33.07 -6.50
CA PHE A 50 3.88 33.69 -6.74
C PHE A 50 2.86 33.40 -5.64
N ASP A 51 3.31 32.87 -4.50
CA ASP A 51 2.47 32.48 -3.35
C ASP A 51 1.26 31.61 -3.77
N GLN A 52 1.52 30.63 -4.64
CA GLN A 52 0.48 29.73 -5.16
C GLN A 52 0.45 28.41 -4.38
N GLU A 53 -0.74 27.85 -4.25
CA GLU A 53 -0.89 26.50 -3.70
C GLU A 53 -0.21 25.47 -4.60
N LEU A 54 0.60 24.61 -3.97
CA LEU A 54 1.23 23.49 -4.65
C LEU A 54 0.19 22.43 -5.04
N PRO A 55 0.21 21.91 -6.27
CA PRO A 55 -0.64 20.79 -6.64
C PRO A 55 -0.33 19.61 -5.72
N LYS A 56 -1.35 19.00 -5.13
CA LYS A 56 -1.22 17.79 -4.32
C LYS A 56 -0.68 16.67 -5.19
N VAL A 57 0.64 16.48 -5.23
CA VAL A 57 1.26 15.36 -5.94
C VAL A 57 0.88 14.10 -5.19
N ARG A 58 0.04 13.28 -5.82
CA ARG A 58 -0.37 11.99 -5.30
C ARG A 58 0.86 11.09 -5.24
N ARG A 59 1.47 10.96 -4.06
CA ARG A 59 2.56 10.01 -3.86
C ARG A 59 2.00 8.61 -4.06
N ARG A 60 2.54 7.88 -5.04
CA ARG A 60 2.50 6.43 -4.99
C ARG A 60 3.37 6.07 -3.80
N ASN A 61 2.72 5.70 -2.69
CA ASN A 61 3.38 5.33 -1.43
C ASN A 61 4.59 4.45 -1.76
N THR A 62 5.78 4.90 -1.43
CA THR A 62 7.05 4.26 -1.86
C THR A 62 7.57 3.29 -0.79
N ARG A 63 6.87 3.18 0.34
CA ARG A 63 7.15 2.25 1.45
C ARG A 63 6.17 1.06 1.66
N PRO A 64 5.23 0.69 0.77
CA PRO A 64 4.43 -0.53 0.94
C PRO A 64 5.25 -1.83 0.84
N VAL A 65 6.40 -1.81 0.16
CA VAL A 65 7.02 -3.03 -0.36
C VAL A 65 7.71 -3.87 0.73
N GLU A 66 8.31 -3.25 1.77
CA GLU A 66 8.98 -3.98 2.84
C GLU A 66 8.01 -4.63 3.82
N ASP A 67 6.99 -3.90 4.29
CA ASP A 67 5.99 -4.42 5.22
C ASP A 67 5.18 -5.56 4.59
N HIS A 68 4.80 -5.44 3.32
CA HIS A 68 4.08 -6.51 2.62
C HIS A 68 4.92 -7.79 2.44
N ALA A 69 6.24 -7.68 2.28
CA ALA A 69 7.11 -8.84 2.18
C ALA A 69 7.27 -9.56 3.53
N VAL A 70 7.36 -8.83 4.64
CA VAL A 70 7.40 -9.40 5.99
C VAL A 70 6.07 -10.07 6.32
N LEU A 71 4.94 -9.37 6.12
CA LEU A 71 3.59 -9.91 6.32
C LEU A 71 3.33 -11.16 5.46
N GLY A 72 3.77 -11.15 4.20
CA GLY A 72 3.66 -12.31 3.31
C GLY A 72 4.44 -13.52 3.81
N ARG A 73 5.64 -13.33 4.38
CA ARG A 73 6.43 -14.41 4.99
C ARG A 73 5.78 -14.98 6.25
N VAL A 74 5.19 -14.13 7.09
CA VAL A 74 4.45 -14.56 8.29
C VAL A 74 3.25 -15.41 7.88
N LEU A 75 2.45 -14.97 6.91
CA LEU A 75 1.33 -15.76 6.39
C LEU A 75 1.76 -17.09 5.76
N ALA A 76 2.86 -17.10 5.00
CA ALA A 76 3.37 -18.33 4.40
C ALA A 76 3.78 -19.36 5.46
N ARG A 77 4.48 -18.92 6.52
CA ARG A 77 4.84 -19.78 7.67
C ARG A 77 3.60 -20.27 8.42
N LEU A 78 2.60 -19.40 8.60
CA LEU A 78 1.33 -19.77 9.23
C LEU A 78 0.59 -20.83 8.40
N GLY A 79 0.53 -20.68 7.07
CA GLY A 79 -0.05 -21.69 6.18
C GLY A 79 0.71 -23.03 6.20
N GLN A 80 2.04 -23.00 6.30
CA GLN A 80 2.89 -24.20 6.38
C GLN A 80 2.77 -24.94 7.71
N SER A 81 2.43 -24.25 8.80
CA SER A 81 2.35 -24.83 10.15
C SER A 81 1.25 -25.88 10.33
N ARG A 82 0.31 -25.98 9.38
CA ARG A 82 -0.86 -26.88 9.43
C ARG A 82 -1.69 -26.79 10.72
N LEU A 83 -1.56 -25.71 11.49
CA LEU A 83 -2.21 -25.55 12.80
C LEU A 83 -3.73 -25.76 12.73
N SER A 84 -4.40 -25.19 11.73
CA SER A 84 -5.86 -25.37 11.54
C SER A 84 -6.25 -26.82 11.26
N SER A 85 -5.41 -27.56 10.51
CA SER A 85 -5.66 -28.99 10.24
C SER A 85 -5.47 -29.82 11.51
N ASN A 86 -4.44 -29.53 12.30
CA ASN A 86 -4.14 -30.27 13.53
C ASN A 86 -5.20 -30.00 14.61
N LEU A 87 -5.64 -28.75 14.75
CA LEU A 87 -6.74 -28.39 15.64
C LEU A 87 -8.06 -29.04 15.24
N ASN A 88 -8.37 -29.13 13.93
CA ASN A 88 -9.58 -29.80 13.46
C ASN A 88 -9.53 -31.32 13.69
N GLN A 89 -8.35 -31.93 13.61
CA GLN A 89 -8.14 -33.34 13.97
C GLN A 89 -8.34 -33.56 15.48
N LEU A 90 -7.82 -32.66 16.32
CA LEU A 90 -8.07 -32.70 17.76
C LEU A 90 -9.56 -32.54 18.07
N ALA A 91 -10.23 -31.52 17.54
CA ALA A 91 -11.66 -31.32 17.73
C ALA A 91 -12.51 -32.53 17.29
N ARG A 92 -12.13 -33.21 16.19
CA ARG A 92 -12.78 -34.48 15.78
C ARG A 92 -12.50 -35.63 16.76
N ALA A 93 -11.27 -35.76 17.25
CA ALA A 93 -10.91 -36.80 18.21
C ALA A 93 -11.64 -36.62 19.55
N VAL A 94 -11.84 -35.36 19.97
CA VAL A 94 -12.70 -35.00 21.11
C VAL A 94 -14.16 -35.39 20.86
N ASN A 95 -14.75 -34.90 19.76
CA ASN A 95 -16.17 -35.14 19.46
C ASN A 95 -16.53 -36.62 19.24
N THR A 96 -15.57 -37.43 18.79
CA THR A 96 -15.76 -38.88 18.59
C THR A 96 -15.45 -39.71 19.84
N GLY A 97 -15.07 -39.06 20.94
CA GLY A 97 -14.73 -39.73 22.21
C GLY A 97 -13.45 -40.57 22.16
N THR A 98 -12.62 -40.40 21.13
CA THR A 98 -11.34 -41.13 20.99
C THR A 98 -10.21 -40.47 21.77
N LEU A 99 -10.38 -39.21 22.18
CA LEU A 99 -9.48 -38.50 23.09
C LEU A 99 -10.26 -38.21 24.39
N PRO A 100 -9.87 -38.76 25.56
CA PRO A 100 -10.48 -38.39 26.82
C PRO A 100 -10.00 -36.99 27.20
N VAL A 101 -10.80 -35.99 26.87
CA VAL A 101 -10.54 -34.60 27.22
C VAL A 101 -11.67 -34.06 28.08
N HIS A 102 -11.32 -33.24 29.06
CA HIS A 102 -12.29 -32.49 29.82
C HIS A 102 -12.96 -31.42 28.93
N PRO A 103 -14.23 -31.04 29.20
CA PRO A 103 -14.95 -30.03 28.41
C PRO A 103 -14.20 -28.70 28.26
N GLU A 104 -13.41 -28.33 29.26
CA GLU A 104 -12.55 -27.13 29.24
C GLU A 104 -11.49 -27.19 28.12
N VAL A 105 -10.91 -28.36 27.89
CA VAL A 105 -9.89 -28.55 26.84
C VAL A 105 -10.50 -28.47 25.44
N GLU A 106 -11.76 -28.91 25.29
CA GLU A 106 -12.48 -28.76 24.03
C GLU A 106 -12.76 -27.29 23.70
N GLU A 107 -13.12 -26.50 24.71
CA GLU A 107 -13.33 -25.06 24.58
C GLU A 107 -12.01 -24.34 24.21
N ASP A 108 -10.92 -24.66 24.90
CA ASP A 108 -9.59 -24.10 24.62
C ASP A 108 -9.13 -24.36 23.17
N ILE A 109 -9.40 -25.58 22.67
CA ILE A 109 -9.11 -25.96 21.28
C ILE A 109 -9.97 -25.15 20.30
N ARG A 110 -11.27 -25.00 20.56
CA ARG A 110 -12.15 -24.19 19.70
C ARG A 110 -11.75 -22.72 19.70
N GLN A 111 -11.39 -22.17 20.85
CA GLN A 111 -10.91 -20.79 20.96
C GLN A 111 -9.60 -20.59 20.20
N ALA A 112 -8.63 -21.50 20.34
CA ALA A 112 -7.38 -21.44 19.59
C ALA A 112 -7.60 -21.49 18.06
N CYS A 113 -8.60 -22.25 17.57
CA CYS A 113 -8.98 -22.23 16.15
C CYS A 113 -9.46 -20.85 15.71
N ALA A 114 -10.33 -20.24 16.51
CA ALA A 114 -10.92 -18.94 16.21
C ALA A 114 -9.84 -17.84 16.16
N ASP A 115 -8.93 -17.85 17.13
CA ASP A 115 -7.82 -16.88 17.22
C ASP A 115 -6.89 -16.97 16.00
N ILE A 116 -6.59 -18.18 15.52
CA ILE A 116 -5.76 -18.38 14.32
C ILE A 116 -6.46 -17.86 13.06
N GLN A 117 -7.78 -18.06 12.95
CA GLN A 117 -8.55 -17.53 11.81
C GLN A 117 -8.61 -16.00 11.84
N ALA A 118 -8.79 -15.40 13.03
CA ALA A 118 -8.76 -13.95 13.22
C ALA A 118 -7.40 -13.36 12.82
N MET A 119 -6.30 -13.93 13.33
CA MET A 119 -4.94 -13.52 12.94
C MET A 119 -4.73 -13.63 11.42
N ARG A 120 -5.19 -14.71 10.79
CA ARG A 120 -5.09 -14.88 9.33
C ARG A 120 -5.86 -13.79 8.58
N ALA A 121 -7.07 -13.45 9.04
CA ALA A 121 -7.91 -12.43 8.43
C ALA A 121 -7.27 -11.03 8.52
N GLU A 122 -6.77 -10.65 9.70
CA GLU A 122 -6.07 -9.38 9.91
C GLU A 122 -4.83 -9.25 9.03
N LEU A 123 -4.02 -10.31 8.94
CA LEU A 123 -2.83 -10.33 8.09
C LEU A 123 -3.18 -10.19 6.59
N LEU A 124 -4.28 -10.80 6.14
CA LEU A 124 -4.75 -10.65 4.75
C LEU A 124 -5.26 -9.23 4.46
N GLN A 125 -5.99 -8.64 5.41
CA GLN A 125 -6.45 -7.26 5.32
C GLN A 125 -5.28 -6.27 5.28
N ALA A 126 -4.28 -6.45 6.13
CA ALA A 126 -3.06 -5.65 6.14
C ALA A 126 -2.24 -5.75 4.83
N LEU A 127 -2.39 -6.85 4.08
CA LEU A 127 -1.80 -7.02 2.74
C LEU A 127 -2.66 -6.46 1.59
N GLY A 128 -3.84 -5.92 1.87
CA GLY A 128 -4.76 -5.42 0.84
C GLY A 128 -5.35 -6.51 -0.05
N LYS A 129 -5.26 -7.79 0.34
CA LYS A 129 -5.96 -8.89 -0.33
C LYS A 129 -7.30 -9.06 0.35
N ALA A 130 -8.38 -8.57 -0.28
CA ALA A 130 -9.73 -8.91 0.14
C ALA A 130 -9.84 -10.44 0.23
N ALA A 131 -10.23 -10.94 1.39
CA ALA A 131 -10.47 -12.36 1.59
C ALA A 131 -11.46 -12.84 0.54
N GLY A 132 -10.99 -13.60 -0.45
CA GLY A 132 -11.86 -14.26 -1.40
C GLY A 132 -12.76 -15.24 -0.63
N PRO A 133 -14.07 -15.28 -0.90
CA PRO A 133 -14.97 -16.19 -0.22
C PRO A 133 -14.52 -17.63 -0.51
N SER A 134 -14.45 -18.44 0.55
CA SER A 134 -14.29 -19.89 0.46
C SER A 134 -15.60 -20.55 0.08
#